data_AF-A0A9P7DM81-F1
#
_entry.id   AF-A0A9P7DM81-F1
#
_cell.length_a   1.000
_cell.length_b   1.000
_cell.length_c   1.000
_cell.angle_alpha   90.00
_cell.angle_beta   90.00
_cell.angle_gamma   90.00
#
_symmetry.space_group_name_H-M   'P 1'
#
loop_
_entity.id
_entity.type
_entity.pdbx_description
1 polymer ?
#
loop_
_entity_poly.entity_id
_entity_poly.type
_entity_poly.pdbx_seq_one_letter_code
_entity_poly.pdbx_strand_id
1 'polypeptide(L)'
;HAHNVLALAKELELPHFPDLIHQFIFEQMCRPDNDQDPAEIPLAGCPRFAGKISIFNSASSRFYVPSDISGIGGMHVEHICACPLWQNEAPHNDCIFINMGSSTEGI
;
A
#
# COMPACT_ATOMS: atom_id res chain seq x y z
N HIS A 1 5.98 0.34 17.93
CA HIS A 1 5.15 0.09 16.74
C HIS A 1 4.15 -1.01 17.02
N ALA A 2 2.91 -0.81 16.55
CA ALA A 2 1.87 -1.81 16.60
C ALA A 2 2.26 -3.11 15.87
N HIS A 3 1.79 -4.23 16.42
CA HIS A 3 2.02 -5.59 15.89
C HIS A 3 0.72 -6.37 15.69
N ASN A 4 -0.43 -5.71 15.90
CA ASN A 4 -1.76 -6.23 15.68
C ASN A 4 -2.67 -5.12 15.15
N VAL A 5 -3.78 -5.52 14.53
CA VAL A 5 -4.73 -4.63 13.84
C VAL A 5 -5.27 -3.53 14.76
N LEU A 6 -5.69 -3.89 15.97
CA LEU A 6 -6.36 -2.95 16.88
C LEU A 6 -5.39 -1.90 17.42
N ALA A 7 -4.16 -2.32 17.77
CA ALA A 7 -3.11 -1.41 18.18
C ALA A 7 -2.74 -0.45 17.04
N LEU A 8 -2.70 -0.93 15.79
CA LEU A 8 -2.40 -0.12 14.62
C LEU A 8 -3.53 0.87 14.30
N ALA A 9 -4.80 0.43 14.42
CA ALA A 9 -5.96 1.30 14.29
C ALA A 9 -5.89 2.49 15.25
N LYS A 10 -5.41 2.26 16.48
CA LYS A 10 -5.19 3.31 17.47
C LYS A 10 -4.00 4.21 17.12
N GLU A 11 -2.89 3.65 16.65
CA GLU A 11 -1.68 4.40 16.23
C GLU A 11 -1.96 5.30 15.02
N LEU A 12 -2.83 4.86 14.10
CA LEU A 12 -3.25 5.61 12.90
C LEU A 12 -4.45 6.53 13.14
N GLU A 13 -5.02 6.55 14.34
CA GLU A 13 -6.28 7.26 14.65
C GLU A 13 -7.44 6.88 13.71
N LEU A 14 -7.45 5.63 13.24
CA LEU A 14 -8.39 5.12 12.26
C LEU A 14 -9.19 3.94 12.84
N PRO A 15 -10.33 4.19 13.52
CA PRO A 15 -11.09 3.14 14.21
C PRO A 15 -11.66 2.08 13.26
N HIS A 16 -11.91 2.45 12.00
CA HIS A 16 -12.42 1.57 10.94
C HIS A 16 -11.31 0.80 10.21
N PHE A 17 -10.05 0.92 10.62
CA PHE A 17 -8.94 0.20 10.00
C PHE A 17 -9.13 -1.33 9.90
N PRO A 18 -9.69 -2.04 10.91
CA PRO A 18 -9.96 -3.47 10.77
C PRO A 18 -10.93 -3.79 9.63
N ASP A 19 -11.93 -2.93 9.43
CA ASP A 19 -12.96 -3.08 8.41
C ASP A 19 -12.37 -2.92 7.01
N LEU A 20 -11.46 -1.94 6.84
CA LEU A 20 -10.71 -1.72 5.61
C LEU A 20 -9.82 -2.91 5.25
N ILE A 21 -9.19 -3.56 6.24
CA ILE A 21 -8.41 -4.78 5.98
C ILE A 21 -9.31 -5.92 5.48
N HIS A 22 -10.50 -6.09 6.05
CA HIS A 22 -11.43 -7.13 5.61
C HIS A 22 -11.90 -6.91 4.17
N GLN A 23 -12.23 -5.66 3.82
CA GLN A 23 -12.60 -5.26 2.45
C GLN A 23 -11.43 -5.49 1.48
N PHE A 24 -10.23 -5.03 1.84
CA PHE A 24 -9.05 -5.22 1.01
C PHE A 24 -8.75 -6.71 0.75
N ILE A 25 -8.80 -7.57 1.77
CA ILE A 25 -8.58 -9.01 1.58
C ILE A 25 -9.66 -9.61 0.68
N PHE A 26 -10.92 -9.21 0.85
CA PHE A 26 -12.01 -9.64 -0.02
C PHE A 26 -11.73 -9.25 -1.48
N GLU A 27 -11.36 -8.01 -1.75
CA GLU A 27 -10.98 -7.54 -3.10
C GLU A 27 -9.88 -8.39 -3.72
N GLN A 28 -8.81 -8.67 -2.98
CA GLN A 28 -7.69 -9.47 -3.50
C GLN A 28 -8.12 -10.91 -3.81
N MET A 29 -9.09 -11.46 -3.09
CA MET A 29 -9.58 -12.83 -3.31
C MET A 29 -10.63 -12.94 -4.44
N CYS A 30 -11.47 -11.91 -4.62
CA CYS A 30 -12.61 -11.94 -5.55
C CYS A 30 -12.34 -11.27 -6.91
N ARG A 31 -11.16 -10.66 -7.10
CA ARG A 31 -10.82 -9.87 -8.29
C ARG A 31 -10.82 -10.55 -9.68
N PRO A 32 -10.80 -11.89 -9.86
CA PRO A 32 -10.87 -12.41 -11.24
C PRO A 32 -12.29 -12.45 -11.83
N ASP A 33 -13.37 -12.30 -11.06
CA ASP A 33 -14.74 -12.58 -11.57
C ASP A 33 -15.86 -11.69 -10.98
N ASN A 34 -15.54 -10.70 -10.11
CA ASN A 34 -16.54 -9.86 -9.46
C ASN A 34 -16.31 -8.37 -9.75
N ASP A 35 -17.30 -7.74 -10.40
CA ASP A 35 -17.31 -6.31 -10.74
C ASP A 35 -18.01 -5.46 -9.66
N GLN A 36 -18.37 -6.08 -8.54
CA GLN A 36 -19.00 -5.39 -7.41
C GLN A 36 -18.01 -4.48 -6.68
N ASP A 37 -18.48 -3.30 -6.31
CA ASP A 37 -17.74 -2.41 -5.44
C ASP A 37 -17.59 -3.06 -4.04
N PRO A 38 -16.36 -3.29 -3.56
CA PRO A 38 -16.10 -3.83 -2.22
C PRO A 38 -16.68 -2.99 -1.08
N ALA A 39 -16.93 -1.69 -1.30
CA ALA A 39 -17.59 -0.82 -0.33
C ALA A 39 -19.09 -1.13 -0.16
N GLU A 40 -19.72 -1.76 -1.16
CA GLU A 40 -21.14 -2.15 -1.12
C GLU A 40 -21.37 -3.53 -0.46
N ILE A 41 -20.29 -4.25 -0.17
CA ILE A 41 -20.35 -5.60 0.39
C ILE A 41 -20.52 -5.51 1.91
N PRO A 42 -21.56 -6.16 2.47
CA PRO A 42 -21.74 -6.19 3.91
C PRO A 42 -20.50 -6.82 4.57
N LEU A 43 -19.96 -6.16 5.60
CA LEU A 43 -18.82 -6.65 6.38
C LEU A 43 -18.97 -8.08 6.90
N ALA A 44 -20.21 -8.54 7.11
CA ALA A 44 -20.51 -9.91 7.50
C ALA A 44 -20.09 -10.95 6.44
N GLY A 45 -19.98 -10.56 5.17
CA GLY A 45 -19.53 -11.40 4.07
C GLY A 45 -18.02 -11.37 3.85
N CYS A 46 -17.28 -10.46 4.49
CA CYS A 46 -15.84 -10.35 4.33
C CYS A 46 -15.08 -11.31 5.26
N PRO A 47 -13.93 -11.87 4.83
CA PRO A 47 -13.11 -12.70 5.67
C PRO A 47 -12.53 -11.90 6.83
N ARG A 48 -12.63 -12.43 8.05
CA ARG A 48 -12.02 -11.82 9.24
C ARG A 48 -10.51 -12.02 9.25
N PHE A 49 -9.77 -10.96 9.56
CA PHE A 49 -8.33 -11.01 9.73
C PHE A 49 -7.94 -10.90 11.21
N ALA A 50 -7.38 -11.97 11.75
CA ALA A 50 -6.86 -12.03 13.12
C ALA A 50 -5.33 -12.29 13.16
N GLY A 51 -4.64 -12.04 12.05
CA GLY A 51 -3.21 -12.27 11.90
C GLY A 51 -2.33 -11.20 12.55
N LYS A 52 -1.02 -11.45 12.54
CA LYS A 52 -0.01 -10.45 12.90
C LYS A 52 0.15 -9.45 11.75
N ILE A 53 0.43 -8.20 12.09
CA ILE A 53 0.80 -7.17 11.12
C ILE A 53 2.29 -6.88 11.24
N SER A 54 2.96 -6.77 10.10
CA SER A 54 4.31 -6.22 10.00
C SER A 54 4.22 -4.87 9.30
N ILE A 55 4.90 -3.86 9.85
CA ILE A 55 4.90 -2.50 9.31
C ILE A 55 6.29 -2.25 8.72
N PHE A 56 6.32 -1.79 7.48
CA PHE A 56 7.53 -1.37 6.78
C PHE A 56 7.40 0.09 6.42
N ASN A 57 8.26 0.93 7.00
CA ASN A 57 8.25 2.38 6.78
C ASN A 57 9.01 2.79 5.52
N SER A 58 9.47 1.83 4.72
CA SER A 58 10.13 2.09 3.46
C SER A 58 10.03 0.89 2.53
N ALA A 59 9.97 1.13 1.24
CA ALA A 59 10.06 0.12 0.18
C ALA A 59 11.05 0.58 -0.89
N SER A 60 11.63 -0.37 -1.62
CA SER A 60 12.47 -0.08 -2.79
C SER A 60 11.83 -0.61 -4.05
N SER A 61 11.67 0.22 -5.08
CA SER A 61 11.25 -0.17 -6.42
C SER A 61 12.46 -0.24 -7.35
N ARG A 62 12.67 -1.37 -8.02
CA ARG A 62 13.75 -1.53 -9.00
C ARG A 62 13.13 -1.68 -10.38
N PHE A 63 13.55 -0.86 -11.33
CA PHE A 63 13.02 -0.87 -12.68
C PHE A 63 14.06 -0.46 -13.70
N TYR A 64 13.86 -0.88 -14.95
CA TYR A 64 14.75 -0.55 -16.04
C TYR A 64 14.26 0.72 -16.74
N VAL A 65 15.13 1.73 -16.82
CA VAL A 65 14.90 2.98 -17.54
C VAL A 65 16.02 3.11 -18.57
N PRO A 66 15.73 2.94 -19.87
CA PRO A 66 16.70 3.16 -20.94
C PRO A 66 16.91 4.67 -21.22
N SER A 67 17.12 5.46 -20.17
CA SER A 67 17.42 6.89 -20.27
C SER A 67 18.92 7.14 -20.05
N ASP A 68 19.45 8.19 -20.68
CA ASP A 68 20.86 8.58 -20.56
C ASP A 68 21.27 8.89 -19.10
N ILE A 69 20.31 9.35 -18.28
CA ILE A 69 20.48 9.61 -16.84
C ILE A 69 20.77 8.32 -16.05
N SER A 70 20.33 7.17 -16.56
CA SER A 70 20.44 5.87 -15.86
C SER A 70 21.78 5.16 -16.08
N GLY A 71 22.68 5.74 -16.87
CA GLY A 71 24.02 5.22 -17.09
C GLY A 71 24.08 3.87 -17.81
N ILE A 72 25.28 3.29 -17.88
CA ILE A 72 25.54 2.02 -18.56
C ILE A 72 24.88 0.88 -17.77
N GLY A 73 23.76 0.38 -18.28
CA GLY A 73 23.01 -0.74 -17.70
C GLY A 73 21.54 -0.43 -17.42
N GLY A 74 21.13 0.84 -17.47
CA GLY A 74 19.72 1.27 -17.46
C GLY A 74 18.90 0.82 -16.24
N MET A 75 19.51 0.30 -15.18
CA MET A 75 18.81 -0.18 -13.98
C MET A 75 18.74 0.95 -12.95
N HIS A 76 17.53 1.29 -12.52
CA HIS A 76 17.28 2.32 -11.51
C HIS A 76 16.62 1.72 -10.26
N VAL A 77 16.86 2.35 -9.11
CA VAL A 77 16.26 1.98 -7.82
C VAL A 77 15.75 3.23 -7.14
N GLU A 78 14.45 3.28 -6.89
CA GLU A 78 13.81 4.32 -6.09
C GLU A 78 13.49 3.76 -4.70
N HIS A 79 13.76 4.55 -3.66
CA HIS A 79 13.32 4.27 -2.30
C HIS A 79 12.14 5.16 -1.98
N ILE A 80 11.05 4.54 -1.50
CA ILE A 80 9.83 5.20 -1.07
C ILE A 80 9.76 5.06 0.45
N CYS A 81 9.63 6.17 1.16
CA CYS A 81 9.66 6.25 2.62
C CYS A 81 8.33 6.77 3.17
N ALA A 82 7.91 6.19 4.29
CA ALA A 82 6.80 6.62 5.13
C ALA A 82 7.25 6.47 6.60
N CYS A 83 8.34 7.18 6.93
CA CYS A 83 9.00 7.11 8.22
C CYS A 83 8.32 8.09 9.19
N PRO A 84 7.65 7.63 10.26
CA PRO A 84 6.98 8.52 11.21
C PRO A 84 7.97 9.36 12.03
N LEU A 85 9.23 8.90 12.13
CA LEU A 85 10.31 9.65 12.77
C LEU A 85 11.60 9.41 11.98
N TRP A 86 11.98 10.38 11.17
CA TRP A 86 13.21 10.40 10.38
C TRP A 86 14.26 11.27 11.07
N GLN A 87 15.48 10.75 11.18
CA GLN A 87 16.62 11.41 11.85
C GLN A 87 16.32 11.93 13.28
N ASN A 88 15.35 11.33 13.98
CA ASN A 88 14.84 11.78 15.29
C ASN A 88 14.26 13.20 15.30
N GLU A 89 13.87 13.75 14.15
CA GLU A 89 13.42 15.13 14.04
C GLU A 89 11.95 15.23 13.62
N ALA A 90 11.61 14.67 12.45
CA ALA A 90 10.28 14.84 11.87
C ALA A 90 9.85 13.62 11.03
N PRO A 91 8.55 13.46 10.74
CA PRO A 91 8.09 12.48 9.77
C PRO A 91 8.65 12.75 8.37
N HIS A 92 8.96 11.69 7.62
CA HIS A 92 9.37 11.75 6.23
C HIS A 92 8.46 10.83 5.40
N ASN A 93 7.59 11.42 4.59
CA ASN A 93 6.66 10.71 3.72
C ASN A 93 6.90 11.15 2.28
N ASP A 94 7.25 10.18 1.43
CA ASP A 94 7.40 10.39 -0.01
C ASP A 94 6.04 10.38 -0.69
N CYS A 95 5.89 11.24 -1.71
CA CYS A 95 4.72 11.25 -2.58
C CYS A 95 4.95 10.32 -3.76
N ILE A 96 4.04 9.37 -3.98
CA ILE A 96 4.07 8.44 -5.12
C ILE A 96 2.91 8.70 -6.06
N PHE A 97 3.16 8.54 -7.36
CA PHE A 97 2.12 8.53 -8.39
C PHE A 97 1.73 7.10 -8.71
N ILE A 98 0.44 6.77 -8.59
CA ILE A 98 -0.08 5.43 -8.88
C ILE A 98 -0.86 5.49 -10.19
N ASN A 99 -0.38 4.76 -11.21
CA ASN A 99 -1.14 4.52 -12.43
C ASN A 99 -1.93 3.21 -12.27
N MET A 100 -3.26 3.32 -12.16
CA MET A 100 -4.17 2.18 -12.00
C MET A 100 -4.55 1.50 -13.33
N GLY A 101 -3.88 1.85 -14.43
CA GLY A 101 -4.11 1.26 -15.75
C GLY A 101 -5.46 1.65 -16.33
N SER A 102 -5.62 2.88 -16.81
CA SER A 102 -6.54 3.08 -17.93
C SER A 102 -5.83 2.59 -19.18
N SER A 103 -6.55 1.91 -20.07
CA SER A 103 -6.07 1.44 -21.39
C SER A 103 -5.66 2.59 -22.35
N THR A 104 -5.32 3.75 -21.82
CA THR A 104 -4.83 4.91 -22.55
C THR A 104 -3.31 4.87 -22.54
N GLU A 105 -2.74 4.69 -23.72
CA GLU A 105 -1.33 4.86 -24.00
C GLU A 105 -0.84 6.19 -23.39
N GLY A 106 0.27 6.13 -22.65
CA GLY A 106 0.89 7.31 -22.06
C GLY A 106 1.29 8.30 -23.16
N ILE A 107 1.08 9.59 -22.89
CA ILE A 107 1.46 10.71 -23.77
C ILE A 107 2.97 10.71 -24.02
#